data_AF-A0A810MZX3-F1
#
_entry.id   AF-A0A810MZX3-F1
#
_cell.length_a   1.000
_cell.length_b   1.000
_cell.length_c   1.000
_cell.angle_alpha   90.00
_cell.angle_beta   90.00
_cell.angle_gamma   90.00
#
_symmetry.space_group_name_H-M   'P 1'
#
loop_
_entity.id
_entity.type
_entity.pdbx_description
1 polymer ?
#
loop_
_entity_poly.entity_id
_entity_poly.type
_entity_poly.pdbx_seq_one_letter_code
_entity_poly.pdbx_strand_id
1 'polypeptide(L)'
;MQEARHTPHRSGRRTRIALAAGASATVTALVLTISATANAATLLSDDFNDGNANGWSTSGGSWSVSSGAYSQSSTSASAKALGGSTSWSTATVTANVRANTFGSATARGIGVAARVQSASNFYSLVLTPNSVQIRRGATTTLASVSFSAATGTWYTLSLSATGGSLVGSVNGTQLVSASDSSYATGRAGLVANYAAGSFDDVLATDAAGPSPTTPPTTAPPTTPPPTTPPPTTPPPTTPPPSPSGIIGWATQAGGTTGGAGGPTVTVSTFADFRTQAQTEGTRTILVNGMLTGSGTVEITANKTIRGVGASSGISGTTLAIEDMSPANVIIQNMNIRGVPGRDAIGIESATHVWIDHNTLSSTIENHPDFYDGMIDITRGSDYITVSWNVIRDHWKTSLVGHSDGNGGQDIGHLRVTYHHNWFDRTFERSPRVRFGETVHVFNNYYSNVNNNADSYAIASLENAGLLVEANVFENVQQACWSASGYADSDPGRLVARDNSLTNSGPCETNGSVAALPYGYTADNVETVKASVTTGAGAGRL
;
A
#
# COMPACT_ATOMS: atom_id res chain seq x y z
N MET A 1 -49.39 -33.07 83.51
CA MET A 1 -48.40 -33.69 82.59
C MET A 1 -49.09 -33.96 81.28
N GLN A 2 -48.42 -33.61 80.17
CA GLN A 2 -48.46 -34.17 78.80
C GLN A 2 -49.85 -34.31 78.13
N GLU A 3 -50.07 -34.10 76.84
CA GLU A 3 -49.20 -34.10 75.67
C GLU A 3 -50.00 -33.50 74.48
N ALA A 4 -49.29 -33.21 73.41
CA ALA A 4 -49.78 -32.63 72.16
C ALA A 4 -50.93 -33.38 71.48
N ARG A 5 -51.82 -32.63 70.80
CA ARG A 5 -52.33 -32.93 69.44
C ARG A 5 -53.31 -31.87 68.96
N HIS A 6 -53.39 -31.80 67.64
CA HIS A 6 -54.50 -31.32 66.80
C HIS A 6 -54.60 -29.82 66.47
N THR A 7 -54.43 -29.58 65.18
CA THR A 7 -54.93 -28.48 64.34
C THR A 7 -56.32 -27.95 64.73
N PRO A 8 -56.54 -26.63 64.54
CA PRO A 8 -57.82 -26.13 64.05
C PRO A 8 -57.62 -25.26 62.77
N HIS A 9 -58.37 -25.43 61.69
CA HIS A 9 -59.79 -25.14 61.47
C HIS A 9 -60.18 -23.64 61.55
N ARG A 10 -60.45 -23.10 60.35
CA ARG A 10 -61.52 -22.15 59.95
C ARG A 10 -62.15 -21.25 61.02
N SER A 11 -62.22 -19.94 60.71
CA SER A 11 -63.44 -19.25 60.22
C SER A 11 -63.51 -17.78 60.66
N GLY A 12 -64.17 -16.94 59.86
CA GLY A 12 -64.50 -15.55 60.20
C GLY A 12 -64.36 -14.61 58.99
N ARG A 13 -65.23 -14.56 57.96
CA ARG A 13 -66.69 -14.33 57.88
C ARG A 13 -67.02 -12.85 57.56
N ARG A 14 -67.42 -12.65 56.28
CA ARG A 14 -68.42 -11.70 55.71
C ARG A 14 -67.99 -10.21 55.65
N THR A 15 -68.39 -9.39 54.65
CA THR A 15 -69.67 -9.37 53.91
C THR A 15 -69.59 -8.51 52.62
N ARG A 16 -70.12 -9.07 51.51
CA ARG A 16 -70.97 -8.51 50.41
C ARG A 16 -70.54 -7.33 49.49
N ILE A 17 -70.52 -7.70 48.19
CA ILE A 17 -71.25 -7.16 47.01
C ILE A 17 -71.07 -5.68 46.64
N ALA A 18 -70.48 -5.43 45.45
CA ALA A 18 -71.06 -4.56 44.40
C ALA A 18 -70.27 -4.60 43.08
N LEU A 19 -71.00 -4.79 41.97
CA LEU A 19 -70.87 -4.22 40.60
C LEU A 19 -69.50 -4.26 39.88
N ALA A 20 -69.32 -5.01 38.79
CA ALA A 20 -69.77 -4.77 37.39
C ALA A 20 -68.81 -3.89 36.55
N ALA A 21 -68.56 -4.36 35.31
CA ALA A 21 -67.76 -3.77 34.22
C ALA A 21 -66.23 -3.75 34.43
N GLY A 22 -65.36 -4.12 33.49
CA GLY A 22 -65.49 -4.23 32.04
C GLY A 22 -64.32 -3.49 31.38
N ALA A 23 -63.18 -4.17 31.24
CA ALA A 23 -62.09 -4.00 30.26
C ALA A 23 -61.60 -2.58 29.85
N SER A 24 -60.39 -2.22 30.29
CA SER A 24 -59.21 -1.94 29.43
C SER A 24 -58.12 -1.25 30.26
N ALA A 25 -57.08 -1.98 30.64
CA ALA A 25 -55.87 -1.40 31.23
C ALA A 25 -54.93 -0.97 30.10
N THR A 26 -54.85 0.33 29.84
CA THR A 26 -53.74 0.92 29.07
C THR A 26 -52.46 0.76 29.89
N VAL A 27 -51.57 -0.13 29.46
CA VAL A 27 -50.20 -0.22 29.97
C VAL A 27 -49.44 0.99 29.42
N THR A 28 -49.32 2.04 30.21
CA THR A 28 -48.38 3.13 29.93
C THR A 28 -46.98 2.58 30.15
N ALA A 29 -46.34 2.09 29.09
CA ALA A 29 -44.93 1.78 29.12
C ALA A 29 -44.16 3.09 29.31
N LEU A 30 -43.66 3.32 30.52
CA LEU A 30 -42.66 4.34 30.80
C LEU A 30 -41.39 3.93 30.05
N VAL A 31 -41.22 4.45 28.84
CA VAL A 31 -39.96 4.32 28.11
C VAL A 31 -38.94 5.18 28.86
N LEU A 32 -38.16 4.53 29.72
CA LEU A 32 -36.93 5.11 30.22
C LEU A 32 -36.00 5.26 29.01
N THR A 33 -35.93 6.46 28.43
CA THR A 33 -34.89 6.79 27.47
C THR A 33 -33.58 6.83 28.23
N ILE A 34 -32.90 5.69 28.30
CA ILE A 34 -31.49 5.63 28.66
C ILE A 34 -30.77 6.29 27.47
N SER A 35 -30.45 7.57 27.60
CA SER A 35 -29.49 8.21 26.70
C SER A 35 -28.14 7.54 26.95
N ALA A 36 -27.87 6.44 26.25
CA ALA A 36 -26.52 5.94 26.11
C ALA A 36 -25.72 7.04 25.41
N THR A 37 -24.83 7.70 26.15
CA THR A 37 -23.78 8.51 25.55
C THR A 37 -22.96 7.58 24.66
N ALA A 38 -23.04 7.78 23.35
CA ALA A 38 -22.14 7.10 22.43
C ALA A 38 -20.73 7.63 22.74
N ASN A 39 -19.87 6.77 23.25
CA ASN A 39 -18.47 7.09 23.44
C ASN A 39 -17.72 6.70 22.16
N ALA A 40 -16.83 7.57 21.70
CA ALA A 40 -15.92 7.25 20.62
C ALA A 40 -15.09 6.02 21.02
N ALA A 41 -15.05 4.99 20.17
CA ALA A 41 -14.21 3.82 20.39
C ALA A 41 -12.75 4.18 20.17
N THR A 42 -11.89 3.73 21.08
CA THR A 42 -10.45 3.75 20.85
C THR A 42 -10.12 2.78 19.73
N LEU A 43 -9.58 3.30 18.63
CA LEU A 43 -9.16 2.53 17.46
C LEU A 43 -7.70 2.09 17.59
N LEU A 44 -6.84 3.00 18.07
CA LEU A 44 -5.42 2.77 18.30
C LEU A 44 -4.98 3.55 19.53
N SER A 45 -4.13 2.93 20.35
CA SER A 45 -3.43 3.59 21.44
C SER A 45 -2.02 3.03 21.51
N ASP A 46 -1.02 3.88 21.66
CA ASP A 46 0.36 3.47 21.84
C ASP A 46 1.13 4.51 22.66
N ASP A 47 1.73 4.07 23.77
CA ASP A 47 2.56 4.88 24.66
C ASP A 47 4.06 4.53 24.55
N PHE A 48 4.41 3.61 23.65
CA PHE A 48 5.77 3.15 23.35
C PHE A 48 6.61 2.69 24.56
N ASN A 49 5.99 2.51 25.75
CA ASN A 49 6.68 2.13 26.98
C ASN A 49 7.11 0.66 26.99
N ASP A 50 6.52 -0.14 26.11
CA ASP A 50 6.90 -1.53 25.85
C ASP A 50 8.18 -1.66 24.98
N GLY A 51 8.76 -0.53 24.57
CA GLY A 51 10.03 -0.46 23.85
C GLY A 51 9.95 -0.84 22.38
N ASN A 52 8.75 -0.99 21.81
CA ASN A 52 8.57 -1.30 20.39
C ASN A 52 7.49 -0.41 19.75
N ALA A 53 7.38 -0.47 18.42
CA ALA A 53 6.34 0.21 17.65
C ALA A 53 5.55 -0.82 16.82
N ASN A 54 5.20 -1.96 17.44
CA ASN A 54 4.44 -3.00 16.77
C ASN A 54 3.08 -2.44 16.30
N GLY A 55 2.66 -2.80 15.09
CA GLY A 55 1.44 -2.27 14.47
C GLY A 55 1.61 -0.92 13.76
N TRP A 56 2.82 -0.35 13.79
CA TRP A 56 3.19 0.81 12.98
C TRP A 56 3.98 0.40 11.73
N SER A 57 3.62 0.97 10.58
CA SER A 57 4.39 0.87 9.34
C SER A 57 4.99 2.23 8.98
N THR A 58 6.26 2.29 8.62
CA THR A 58 6.93 3.55 8.28
C THR A 58 7.09 3.72 6.78
N SER A 59 7.00 4.97 6.30
CA SER A 59 7.41 5.36 4.95
C SER A 59 8.34 6.57 5.06
N GLY A 60 9.58 6.38 4.60
CA GLY A 60 10.67 7.35 4.73
C GLY A 60 11.19 7.55 6.17
N GLY A 61 12.34 8.21 6.27
CA GLY A 61 12.98 8.54 7.55
C GLY A 61 13.71 7.37 8.21
N SER A 62 14.16 7.59 9.44
CA SER A 62 14.81 6.59 10.28
C SER A 62 14.11 6.61 11.63
N TRP A 63 13.44 5.50 11.95
CA TRP A 63 12.51 5.40 13.07
C TRP A 63 13.01 4.39 14.10
N SER A 64 12.88 4.73 15.37
CA SER A 64 13.25 3.84 16.48
C SER A 64 12.48 4.22 17.74
N VAL A 65 12.10 3.22 18.53
CA VAL A 65 11.59 3.45 19.89
C VAL A 65 12.76 3.47 20.86
N SER A 66 12.83 4.53 21.67
CA SER A 66 13.84 4.67 22.71
C SER A 66 13.30 5.51 23.85
N SER A 67 13.52 5.07 25.09
CA SER A 67 13.10 5.81 26.29
C SER A 67 11.60 6.13 26.33
N GLY A 68 10.75 5.18 25.91
CA GLY A 68 9.29 5.32 25.93
C GLY A 68 8.74 6.26 24.86
N ALA A 69 9.53 6.62 23.83
CA ALA A 69 9.05 7.49 22.76
C ALA A 69 9.46 6.96 21.38
N TYR A 70 8.56 7.10 20.41
CA TYR A 70 8.85 6.76 19.03
C TYR A 70 9.49 7.95 18.32
N SER A 71 10.73 7.78 17.86
CA SER A 71 11.54 8.88 17.36
C SER A 71 11.87 8.71 15.89
N GLN A 72 11.79 9.82 15.17
CA GLN A 72 12.28 9.99 13.81
C GLN A 72 13.52 10.90 13.86
N SER A 73 14.63 10.48 13.24
CA SER A 73 15.92 11.20 13.35
C SER A 73 16.38 11.96 12.10
N SER A 74 15.74 11.76 10.94
CA SER A 74 16.19 12.33 9.68
C SER A 74 15.49 13.65 9.32
N THR A 75 16.22 14.62 8.78
CA THR A 75 15.63 15.85 8.24
C THR A 75 15.67 15.92 6.70
N SER A 76 16.11 14.86 6.03
CA SER A 76 16.41 14.88 4.59
C SER A 76 15.18 14.75 3.69
N ALA A 77 14.07 14.20 4.18
CA ALA A 77 12.87 13.93 3.41
C ALA A 77 11.62 13.99 4.29
N SER A 78 10.45 13.77 3.68
CA SER A 78 9.24 13.51 4.44
C SER A 78 9.24 12.08 4.97
N ALA A 79 8.88 11.93 6.23
CA ALA A 79 8.78 10.64 6.92
C ALA A 79 7.43 10.54 7.64
N LYS A 80 6.95 9.32 7.82
CA LYS A 80 5.68 9.04 8.47
C LYS A 80 5.69 7.65 9.08
N ALA A 81 4.96 7.50 10.18
CA ALA A 81 4.64 6.22 10.78
C ALA A 81 3.11 6.12 10.85
N LEU A 82 2.55 5.02 10.35
CA LEU A 82 1.12 4.84 10.18
C LEU A 82 0.66 3.64 11.00
N GLY A 83 -0.46 3.77 11.68
CA GLY A 83 -1.04 2.73 12.53
C GLY A 83 -2.51 2.51 12.22
N GLY A 84 -2.97 1.26 12.29
CA GLY A 84 -4.37 0.90 12.04
C GLY A 84 -4.72 0.66 10.58
N SER A 85 -6.03 0.74 10.27
CA SER A 85 -6.62 0.35 8.97
C SER A 85 -7.09 1.53 8.13
N THR A 86 -7.03 1.41 6.79
CA THR A 86 -7.54 2.41 5.83
C THR A 86 -9.07 2.51 5.81
N SER A 87 -9.76 1.52 6.38
CA SER A 87 -11.23 1.52 6.52
C SER A 87 -11.74 2.37 7.69
N TRP A 88 -10.86 2.82 8.59
CA TRP A 88 -11.28 3.57 9.77
C TRP A 88 -11.82 4.95 9.41
N SER A 89 -13.01 5.28 9.93
CA SER A 89 -13.52 6.64 9.96
C SER A 89 -12.94 7.40 11.16
N THR A 90 -11.60 7.44 11.25
CA THR A 90 -10.87 8.07 12.35
C THR A 90 -11.31 9.52 12.47
N ALA A 91 -11.87 9.87 13.62
CA ALA A 91 -12.39 11.20 13.88
C ALA A 91 -11.43 12.06 14.67
N THR A 92 -10.59 11.49 15.53
CA THR A 92 -9.58 12.26 16.26
C THR A 92 -8.29 11.45 16.35
N VAL A 93 -7.16 12.09 16.07
CA VAL A 93 -5.82 11.56 16.37
C VAL A 93 -5.11 12.56 17.27
N THR A 94 -4.66 12.08 18.41
CA THR A 94 -3.93 12.85 19.41
C THR A 94 -2.58 12.19 19.66
N ALA A 95 -1.54 12.99 19.87
CA ALA A 95 -0.25 12.52 20.36
C ALA A 95 0.50 13.64 21.07
N ASN A 96 1.36 13.29 22.00
CA ASN A 96 2.44 14.16 22.45
C ASN A 96 3.52 14.19 21.36
N VAL A 97 3.90 15.38 20.94
CA VAL A 97 4.86 15.61 19.85
C VAL A 97 5.93 16.58 20.30
N ARG A 98 7.20 16.21 20.10
CA ARG A 98 8.37 17.04 20.37
C ARG A 98 9.23 17.17 19.13
N ALA A 99 9.30 18.38 18.58
CA ALA A 99 10.25 18.70 17.51
C ALA A 99 11.66 18.83 18.10
N ASN A 100 12.60 17.98 17.69
CA ASN A 100 14.01 18.11 18.10
C ASN A 100 14.75 19.03 17.12
N THR A 101 14.45 18.93 15.82
CA THR A 101 15.08 19.75 14.77
C THR A 101 14.12 19.95 13.61
N PHE A 102 14.03 21.18 13.12
CA PHE A 102 13.41 21.48 11.84
C PHE A 102 14.50 21.66 10.78
N GLY A 103 14.42 20.94 9.66
CA GLY A 103 15.35 21.08 8.55
C GLY A 103 15.24 22.43 7.83
N SER A 104 15.81 22.54 6.63
CA SER A 104 15.78 23.79 5.86
C SER A 104 14.61 23.90 4.87
N ALA A 105 13.92 22.79 4.59
CA ALA A 105 12.82 22.76 3.61
C ALA A 105 11.65 23.68 4.02
N THR A 106 11.01 24.32 3.04
CA THR A 106 9.82 25.17 3.28
C THR A 106 8.64 24.38 3.82
N ALA A 107 8.47 23.14 3.36
CA ALA A 107 7.43 22.23 3.80
C ALA A 107 7.69 21.57 5.17
N ARG A 108 8.75 21.96 5.89
CA ARG A 108 9.11 21.32 7.16
C ARG A 108 8.00 21.39 8.19
N GLY A 109 7.83 20.34 8.97
CA GLY A 109 6.86 20.26 10.06
C GLY A 109 6.76 18.87 10.65
N ILE A 110 6.23 18.78 11.87
CA ILE A 110 6.06 17.51 12.60
C ILE A 110 4.70 17.50 13.32
N GLY A 111 4.02 16.36 13.35
CA GLY A 111 2.76 16.26 14.07
C GLY A 111 1.97 14.98 13.80
N VAL A 112 0.65 15.06 13.89
CA VAL A 112 -0.27 13.93 13.77
C VAL A 112 -1.02 13.96 12.44
N ALA A 113 -1.43 12.79 11.97
CA ALA A 113 -2.23 12.62 10.78
C ALA A 113 -3.47 11.75 11.03
N ALA A 114 -4.57 12.10 10.38
CA ALA A 114 -5.84 11.40 10.42
C ALA A 114 -6.31 11.11 9.00
N ARG A 115 -7.14 10.07 8.86
CA ARG A 115 -7.69 9.62 7.57
C ARG A 115 -6.60 9.42 6.52
N VAL A 116 -5.51 8.75 6.94
CA VAL A 116 -4.39 8.44 6.05
C VAL A 116 -4.81 7.31 5.10
N GLN A 117 -5.03 7.65 3.84
CA GLN A 117 -5.33 6.71 2.77
C GLN A 117 -4.06 6.22 2.06
N SER A 118 -3.04 7.07 1.99
CA SER A 118 -1.72 6.76 1.43
C SER A 118 -0.63 7.68 1.98
N ALA A 119 0.60 7.46 1.54
CA ALA A 119 1.76 8.30 1.79
C ALA A 119 1.60 9.79 1.44
N SER A 120 0.66 10.13 0.55
CA SER A 120 0.38 11.50 0.09
C SER A 120 -1.04 11.96 0.41
N ASN A 121 -1.96 11.03 0.68
CA ASN A 121 -3.38 11.32 0.85
C ASN A 121 -3.77 11.17 2.31
N PHE A 122 -3.69 12.26 3.05
CA PHE A 122 -4.06 12.34 4.46
C PHE A 122 -4.37 13.78 4.85
N TYR A 123 -4.97 13.96 6.02
CA TYR A 123 -4.95 15.24 6.72
C TYR A 123 -3.93 15.19 7.84
N SER A 124 -3.18 16.26 8.03
CA SER A 124 -2.25 16.37 9.16
C SER A 124 -2.37 17.70 9.87
N LEU A 125 -2.17 17.67 11.18
CA LEU A 125 -1.88 18.83 12.00
C LEU A 125 -0.40 18.84 12.30
N VAL A 126 0.32 19.85 11.83
CA VAL A 126 1.78 19.93 11.99
C VAL A 126 2.20 21.21 12.70
N LEU A 127 3.14 21.05 13.63
CA LEU A 127 3.99 22.12 14.13
C LEU A 127 5.06 22.43 13.10
N THR A 128 5.21 23.71 12.79
CA THR A 128 6.34 24.27 12.04
C THR A 128 7.10 25.21 12.97
N PRO A 129 8.24 25.79 12.57
CA PRO A 129 8.96 26.74 13.44
C PRO A 129 8.12 27.93 13.90
N ASN A 130 7.17 28.40 13.07
CA ASN A 130 6.46 29.67 13.29
C ASN A 130 4.93 29.55 13.18
N SER A 131 4.39 28.35 12.97
CA SER A 131 2.95 28.14 12.81
C SER A 131 2.51 26.72 13.15
N VAL A 132 1.21 26.60 13.44
CA VAL A 132 0.47 25.33 13.42
C VAL A 132 -0.35 25.31 12.14
N GLN A 133 -0.32 24.19 11.41
CA GLN A 133 -0.98 24.06 10.11
C GLN A 133 -1.83 22.81 10.02
N ILE A 134 -3.03 22.94 9.45
CA ILE A 134 -3.77 21.81 8.89
C ILE A 134 -3.35 21.69 7.43
N ARG A 135 -2.89 20.51 7.02
CA ARG A 135 -2.47 20.21 5.65
C ARG A 135 -3.27 19.06 5.05
N ARG A 136 -3.43 19.10 3.73
CA ARG A 136 -3.76 17.95 2.88
C ARG A 136 -2.47 17.40 2.29
N GLY A 137 -2.14 16.16 2.63
CA GLY A 137 -0.85 15.56 2.34
C GLY A 137 0.31 16.32 3.01
N ALA A 138 1.52 16.13 2.49
CA ALA A 138 2.74 16.68 3.08
C ALA A 138 2.87 18.21 2.99
N THR A 139 2.33 18.84 1.93
CA THR A 139 2.72 20.20 1.53
C THR A 139 1.56 21.17 1.31
N THR A 140 0.32 20.71 1.14
CA THR A 140 -0.81 21.61 0.85
C THR A 140 -1.41 22.13 2.14
N THR A 141 -1.11 23.37 2.53
CA THR A 141 -1.71 24.01 3.71
C THR A 141 -3.16 24.41 3.44
N LEU A 142 -4.09 23.86 4.21
CA LEU A 142 -5.51 24.21 4.18
C LEU A 142 -5.82 25.38 5.12
N ALA A 143 -5.16 25.40 6.29
CA ALA A 143 -5.27 26.50 7.25
C ALA A 143 -3.99 26.60 8.08
N SER A 144 -3.68 27.82 8.54
CA SER A 144 -2.47 28.12 9.29
C SER A 144 -2.74 29.20 10.33
N VAL A 145 -2.13 29.08 11.50
CA VAL A 145 -2.14 30.08 12.56
C VAL A 145 -0.73 30.26 13.11
N SER A 146 -0.35 31.50 13.42
CA SER A 146 0.96 31.79 14.03
C SER A 146 1.11 31.09 15.37
N PHE A 147 2.20 30.36 15.54
CA PHE A 147 2.51 29.61 16.76
C PHE A 147 4.02 29.34 16.81
N SER A 148 4.68 29.71 17.90
CA SER A 148 6.13 29.50 18.04
C SER A 148 6.39 28.23 18.86
N ALA A 149 6.62 27.12 18.17
CA ALA A 149 6.97 25.86 18.82
C ALA A 149 8.45 25.87 19.24
N ALA A 150 8.73 25.73 20.54
CA ALA A 150 10.08 25.57 21.04
C ALA A 150 10.59 24.15 20.76
N THR A 151 11.75 24.03 20.12
CA THR A 151 12.41 22.73 19.92
C THR A 151 12.75 22.11 21.28
N GLY A 152 12.64 20.78 21.38
CA GLY A 152 12.87 20.03 22.61
C GLY A 152 11.71 20.10 23.62
N THR A 153 10.61 20.79 23.29
CA THR A 153 9.41 20.88 24.14
C THR A 153 8.31 19.96 23.63
N TRP A 154 7.65 19.25 24.54
CA TRP A 154 6.47 18.43 24.24
C TRP A 154 5.22 19.30 24.09
N TYR A 155 4.45 19.02 23.05
CA TYR A 155 3.13 19.59 22.80
C TYR A 155 2.14 18.48 22.53
N THR A 156 0.97 18.53 23.17
CA THR A 156 -0.12 17.62 22.83
C THR A 156 -0.84 18.16 21.60
N LEU A 157 -0.69 17.48 20.47
CA LEU A 157 -1.38 17.81 19.23
C LEU A 157 -2.62 16.95 19.10
N SER A 158 -3.73 17.53 18.66
CA SER A 158 -4.93 16.78 18.32
C SER A 158 -5.54 17.28 17.01
N LEU A 159 -5.73 16.37 16.07
CA LEU A 159 -6.45 16.61 14.82
C LEU A 159 -7.79 15.88 14.86
N SER A 160 -8.88 16.63 14.91
CA SER A 160 -10.21 16.09 14.68
C SER A 160 -10.62 16.24 13.21
N ALA A 161 -11.01 15.15 12.57
CA ALA A 161 -11.52 15.07 11.21
C ALA A 161 -12.90 14.40 11.20
N THR A 162 -13.98 15.19 11.21
CA THR A 162 -15.37 14.68 11.23
C THR A 162 -16.17 15.27 10.07
N GLY A 163 -16.75 14.41 9.22
CA GLY A 163 -17.31 14.87 7.94
C GLY A 163 -16.24 15.60 7.12
N GLY A 164 -16.55 16.79 6.60
CA GLY A 164 -15.57 17.69 5.97
C GLY A 164 -14.93 18.69 6.92
N SER A 165 -15.15 18.60 8.24
CA SER A 165 -14.61 19.53 9.24
C SER A 165 -13.28 19.02 9.79
N LEU A 166 -12.25 19.86 9.74
CA LEU A 166 -10.93 19.60 10.29
C LEU A 166 -10.64 20.63 11.39
N VAL A 167 -10.30 20.16 12.59
CA VAL A 167 -10.04 21.00 13.75
C VAL A 167 -8.73 20.58 14.41
N GLY A 168 -7.79 21.50 14.51
CA GLY A 168 -6.50 21.30 15.13
C GLY A 168 -6.36 22.02 16.46
N SER A 169 -5.90 21.32 17.49
CA SER A 169 -5.59 21.88 18.80
C SER A 169 -4.15 21.60 19.22
N VAL A 170 -3.63 22.48 20.07
CA VAL A 170 -2.33 22.33 20.74
C VAL A 170 -2.57 22.50 22.24
N ASN A 171 -2.10 21.55 23.04
CA ASN A 171 -2.29 21.50 24.49
C ASN A 171 -3.77 21.67 24.90
N GLY A 172 -4.67 21.02 24.16
CA GLY A 172 -6.12 21.08 24.37
C GLY A 172 -6.81 22.36 23.91
N THR A 173 -6.07 23.39 23.49
CA THR A 173 -6.66 24.63 22.96
C THR A 173 -6.80 24.53 21.44
N GLN A 174 -8.03 24.65 20.93
CA GLN A 174 -8.27 24.71 19.49
C GLN A 174 -7.65 25.99 18.91
N LEU A 175 -6.77 25.84 17.91
CA LEU A 175 -6.05 26.97 17.30
C LEU A 175 -6.36 27.17 15.82
N VAL A 176 -6.68 26.10 15.10
CA VAL A 176 -6.84 26.14 13.64
C VAL A 176 -7.98 25.24 13.19
N SER A 177 -8.72 25.64 12.16
CA SER A 177 -9.72 24.80 11.52
C SER A 177 -9.71 25.00 10.01
N ALA A 178 -10.16 23.97 9.29
CA ALA A 178 -10.31 23.97 7.84
C ALA A 178 -11.53 23.13 7.45
N SER A 179 -11.96 23.24 6.19
CA SER A 179 -12.94 22.31 5.63
C SER A 179 -12.39 21.67 4.36
N ASP A 180 -12.34 20.34 4.35
CA ASP A 180 -11.96 19.52 3.21
C ASP A 180 -12.57 18.12 3.36
N SER A 181 -13.23 17.63 2.31
CA SER A 181 -13.92 16.33 2.29
C SER A 181 -13.26 15.31 1.36
N SER A 182 -12.02 15.56 0.91
CA SER A 182 -11.28 14.69 0.00
C SER A 182 -11.06 13.29 0.57
N TYR A 183 -10.83 13.18 1.89
CA TYR A 183 -10.60 11.88 2.56
C TYR A 183 -11.65 11.63 3.63
N ALA A 184 -12.42 10.55 3.48
CA ALA A 184 -13.49 10.17 4.40
C ALA A 184 -13.05 9.11 5.44
N THR A 185 -12.10 8.26 5.08
CA THR A 185 -11.56 7.18 5.92
C THR A 185 -10.05 7.12 5.78
N GLY A 186 -9.39 6.46 6.72
CA GLY A 186 -7.97 6.16 6.66
C GLY A 186 -7.36 5.91 8.04
N ARG A 187 -6.11 5.46 8.02
CA ARG A 187 -5.29 5.13 9.18
C ARG A 187 -5.04 6.38 10.04
N ALA A 188 -4.57 6.16 11.26
CA ALA A 188 -3.94 7.21 12.06
C ALA A 188 -2.44 7.25 11.73
N GLY A 189 -1.81 8.40 11.94
CA GLY A 189 -0.39 8.54 11.62
C GLY A 189 0.34 9.61 12.41
N LEU A 190 1.65 9.50 12.36
CA LEU A 190 2.64 10.45 12.83
C LEU A 190 3.39 10.94 11.60
N VAL A 191 3.60 12.25 11.48
CA VAL A 191 4.25 12.86 10.32
C VAL A 191 5.44 13.69 10.75
N ALA A 192 6.53 13.56 10.00
CA ALA A 192 7.79 14.27 10.20
C ALA A 192 8.32 14.70 8.82
N ASN A 193 7.83 15.83 8.31
CA ASN A 193 8.25 16.41 7.05
C ASN A 193 9.53 17.20 7.26
N TYR A 194 10.67 16.72 6.75
CA TYR A 194 11.97 17.41 6.88
C TYR A 194 12.25 17.89 8.31
N ALA A 195 11.88 17.10 9.30
CA ALA A 195 11.97 17.42 10.72
C ALA A 195 12.29 16.14 11.49
N ALA A 196 13.13 16.27 12.51
CA ALA A 196 13.42 15.21 13.46
C ALA A 196 12.72 15.49 14.78
N GLY A 197 12.23 14.44 15.44
CA GLY A 197 11.44 14.58 16.66
C GLY A 197 10.97 13.27 17.25
N SER A 198 10.22 13.37 18.33
CA SER A 198 9.69 12.24 19.09
C SER A 198 8.19 12.37 19.24
N PHE A 199 7.53 11.22 19.30
CA PHE A 199 6.09 11.05 19.48
C PHE A 199 5.85 10.13 20.67
N ASP A 200 4.79 10.40 21.41
CA ASP A 200 4.39 9.64 22.59
C ASP A 200 2.87 9.78 22.82
N ASP A 201 2.28 8.92 23.65
CA ASP A 201 0.87 8.93 24.05
C ASP A 201 -0.09 9.09 22.85
N VAL A 202 0.08 8.23 21.84
CA VAL A 202 -0.75 8.29 20.64
C VAL A 202 -2.11 7.67 20.94
N LEU A 203 -3.17 8.37 20.56
CA LEU A 203 -4.54 7.91 20.68
C LEU A 203 -5.32 8.28 19.41
N ALA A 204 -5.92 7.28 18.77
CA ALA A 204 -6.87 7.47 17.68
C ALA A 204 -8.25 6.96 18.08
N THR A 205 -9.29 7.76 17.83
CA THR A 205 -10.69 7.40 18.11
C THR A 205 -11.58 7.57 16.89
N ASP A 206 -12.66 6.79 16.83
CA ASP A 206 -13.69 6.96 15.82
C ASP A 206 -14.60 8.18 16.11
N ALA A 207 -15.47 8.50 15.14
CA ALA A 207 -16.54 9.46 15.41
C ALA A 207 -17.58 8.72 16.26
N ALA A 208 -17.83 9.18 17.48
CA ALA A 208 -18.97 8.70 18.26
C ALA A 208 -20.25 8.82 17.40
N GLY A 209 -20.75 7.68 16.90
CA GLY A 209 -21.92 7.64 16.04
C GLY A 209 -23.21 7.83 16.84
N PRO A 210 -24.31 8.29 16.21
CA PRO A 210 -25.63 8.07 16.79
C PRO A 210 -25.90 6.55 16.85
N SER A 211 -26.40 6.08 18.00
CA SER A 211 -26.83 4.69 18.22
C SER A 211 -27.75 4.19 17.09
N PRO A 212 -27.65 2.92 16.66
CA PRO A 212 -28.40 2.41 15.53
C PRO A 212 -29.90 2.45 15.85
N THR A 213 -30.62 3.35 15.19
CA THR A 213 -32.08 3.25 15.07
C THR A 213 -32.40 2.40 13.84
N THR A 214 -33.41 1.55 14.02
CA THR A 214 -33.88 0.48 13.13
C THR A 214 -33.95 0.83 11.64
N PRO A 215 -33.79 -0.15 10.73
CA PRO A 215 -33.81 0.08 9.29
C PRO A 215 -35.19 0.56 8.79
N PRO A 216 -35.26 1.56 7.89
CA PRO A 216 -36.49 1.87 7.18
C PRO A 216 -36.66 0.97 5.95
N THR A 217 -37.78 0.25 5.91
CA THR A 217 -38.32 -0.40 4.73
C THR A 217 -38.70 0.66 3.71
N THR A 218 -38.13 0.65 2.49
CA THR A 218 -38.65 1.43 1.37
C THR A 218 -38.70 0.62 0.07
N ALA A 219 -39.83 0.77 -0.62
CA ALA A 219 -40.24 0.11 -1.86
C ALA A 219 -39.54 0.72 -3.10
N PRO A 220 -39.51 0.01 -4.25
CA PRO A 220 -38.76 0.42 -5.43
C PRO A 220 -39.42 1.59 -6.20
N PRO A 221 -38.64 2.48 -6.85
CA PRO A 221 -39.19 3.55 -7.68
C PRO A 221 -39.43 3.08 -9.12
N THR A 222 -40.56 3.54 -9.68
CA THR A 222 -40.90 3.49 -11.10
C THR A 222 -40.84 4.90 -11.69
N THR A 223 -39.97 5.17 -12.66
CA THR A 223 -40.16 6.28 -13.63
C THR A 223 -39.21 6.13 -14.85
N PRO A 224 -39.65 6.49 -16.08
CA PRO A 224 -38.94 6.26 -17.34
C PRO A 224 -37.99 7.41 -17.74
N PRO A 225 -37.09 7.21 -18.73
CA PRO A 225 -35.97 8.11 -19.00
C PRO A 225 -36.34 9.33 -19.87
N PRO A 226 -35.63 10.47 -19.75
CA PRO A 226 -35.75 11.58 -20.68
C PRO A 226 -34.81 11.43 -21.89
N THR A 227 -35.33 11.83 -23.05
CA THR A 227 -34.63 11.93 -24.34
C THR A 227 -34.13 13.36 -24.56
N THR A 228 -32.84 13.54 -24.89
CA THR A 228 -32.31 14.77 -25.50
C THR A 228 -31.22 14.47 -26.54
N PRO A 229 -31.17 15.20 -27.67
CA PRO A 229 -30.23 14.97 -28.78
C PRO A 229 -28.88 15.69 -28.57
N PRO A 230 -27.82 15.28 -29.31
CA PRO A 230 -26.43 15.67 -29.00
C PRO A 230 -25.99 16.98 -29.69
N PRO A 231 -25.09 17.77 -29.07
CA PRO A 231 -24.36 18.83 -29.74
C PRO A 231 -23.07 18.31 -30.42
N THR A 232 -22.66 19.00 -31.47
CA THR A 232 -21.55 18.71 -32.40
C THR A 232 -20.23 19.42 -32.04
N THR A 233 -19.10 18.81 -32.46
CA THR A 233 -17.67 19.27 -32.62
C THR A 233 -16.69 19.10 -31.43
N PRO A 234 -15.35 18.91 -31.62
CA PRO A 234 -14.46 18.68 -32.79
C PRO A 234 -13.58 17.37 -32.62
N PRO A 235 -12.45 17.10 -33.36
CA PRO A 235 -12.03 15.74 -33.76
C PRO A 235 -11.48 14.86 -32.61
N PRO A 236 -11.63 13.52 -32.71
CA PRO A 236 -11.17 12.60 -31.67
C PRO A 236 -9.66 12.36 -31.78
N THR A 237 -8.92 12.70 -30.72
CA THR A 237 -7.70 11.95 -30.38
C THR A 237 -8.17 10.64 -29.77
N THR A 238 -8.13 9.55 -30.55
CA THR A 238 -8.47 8.22 -30.06
C THR A 238 -7.69 7.91 -28.77
N PRO A 239 -8.36 7.60 -27.65
CA PRO A 239 -7.70 7.10 -26.44
C PRO A 239 -6.92 5.82 -26.78
N PRO A 240 -5.75 5.58 -26.18
CA PRO A 240 -5.10 4.29 -26.29
C PRO A 240 -6.04 3.20 -25.76
N PRO A 241 -6.10 2.01 -26.40
CA PRO A 241 -6.95 0.91 -25.94
C PRO A 241 -6.54 0.49 -24.52
N SER A 242 -7.53 0.05 -23.71
CA SER A 242 -7.28 -0.69 -22.47
C SER A 242 -6.32 -1.84 -22.77
N PRO A 243 -5.29 -2.08 -21.95
CA PRO A 243 -4.29 -3.08 -22.31
C PRO A 243 -4.88 -4.48 -22.14
N SER A 244 -5.22 -5.10 -23.27
CA SER A 244 -5.61 -6.50 -23.39
C SER A 244 -4.41 -7.41 -23.15
N GLY A 245 -4.58 -8.55 -22.49
CA GLY A 245 -3.56 -9.61 -22.46
C GLY A 245 -2.75 -9.76 -21.17
N ILE A 246 -3.12 -9.08 -20.08
CA ILE A 246 -2.51 -9.35 -18.77
C ILE A 246 -2.82 -10.78 -18.31
N ILE A 247 -1.80 -11.50 -17.85
CA ILE A 247 -1.92 -12.83 -17.24
C ILE A 247 -1.36 -12.76 -15.82
N GLY A 248 -1.93 -13.55 -14.92
CA GLY A 248 -1.39 -13.68 -13.57
C GLY A 248 -2.11 -12.88 -12.51
N TRP A 249 -1.41 -12.65 -11.39
CA TRP A 249 -2.01 -12.13 -10.17
C TRP A 249 -2.61 -10.73 -10.29
N ALA A 250 -2.09 -9.87 -11.17
CA ALA A 250 -2.66 -8.55 -11.40
C ALA A 250 -4.04 -8.57 -12.12
N THR A 251 -4.53 -9.74 -12.54
CA THR A 251 -5.90 -9.94 -13.07
C THR A 251 -6.92 -10.26 -11.98
N GLN A 252 -6.45 -10.65 -10.80
CA GLN A 252 -7.30 -11.14 -9.72
C GLN A 252 -7.87 -9.97 -8.92
N ALA A 253 -8.85 -10.27 -8.06
CA ALA A 253 -9.41 -9.34 -7.07
C ALA A 253 -9.85 -7.94 -7.58
N GLY A 254 -10.30 -7.85 -8.84
CA GLY A 254 -10.74 -6.60 -9.46
C GLY A 254 -9.87 -6.17 -10.65
N GLY A 255 -8.68 -6.76 -10.78
CA GLY A 255 -7.81 -6.59 -11.94
C GLY A 255 -7.08 -5.25 -11.97
N THR A 256 -6.24 -5.08 -12.99
CA THR A 256 -5.40 -3.89 -13.18
C THR A 256 -5.75 -3.22 -14.51
N THR A 257 -6.20 -1.97 -14.45
CA THR A 257 -6.65 -1.16 -15.60
C THR A 257 -5.86 0.13 -15.78
N GLY A 258 -5.06 0.53 -14.78
CA GLY A 258 -4.21 1.69 -14.83
C GLY A 258 -4.98 3.00 -15.04
N GLY A 259 -4.55 3.75 -16.05
CA GLY A 259 -5.10 5.04 -16.46
C GLY A 259 -6.27 4.95 -17.43
N ALA A 260 -6.83 3.77 -17.69
CA ALA A 260 -7.94 3.58 -18.62
C ALA A 260 -9.18 4.39 -18.20
N GLY A 261 -9.83 5.03 -19.17
CA GLY A 261 -10.99 5.90 -18.93
C GLY A 261 -10.64 7.31 -18.40
N GLY A 262 -9.38 7.58 -18.08
CA GLY A 262 -8.90 8.92 -17.75
C GLY A 262 -8.36 9.71 -18.95
N PRO A 263 -8.02 10.99 -18.77
CA PRO A 263 -7.28 11.77 -19.78
C PRO A 263 -5.96 11.11 -20.15
N THR A 264 -5.57 11.29 -21.41
CA THR A 264 -4.22 10.95 -21.90
C THR A 264 -3.41 12.23 -22.03
N VAL A 265 -2.21 12.26 -21.46
CA VAL A 265 -1.26 13.37 -21.56
C VAL A 265 0.05 12.85 -22.14
N THR A 266 0.74 13.67 -22.94
CA THR A 266 2.10 13.37 -23.40
C THR A 266 3.08 14.29 -22.70
N VAL A 267 4.17 13.73 -22.17
CA VAL A 267 5.22 14.47 -21.46
C VAL A 267 6.55 14.24 -22.15
N SER A 268 7.36 15.29 -22.29
CA SER A 268 8.71 15.25 -22.85
C SER A 268 9.76 15.87 -21.94
N THR A 269 9.37 16.26 -20.73
CA THR A 269 10.28 16.79 -19.70
C THR A 269 10.09 16.01 -18.41
N PHE A 270 11.15 15.94 -17.61
CA PHE A 270 11.10 15.29 -16.30
C PHE A 270 10.13 15.99 -15.33
N ALA A 271 10.10 17.34 -15.36
CA ALA A 271 9.20 18.12 -14.52
C ALA A 271 7.73 17.79 -14.83
N ASP A 272 7.36 17.77 -16.11
CA ASP A 272 5.99 17.43 -16.51
C ASP A 272 5.66 15.98 -16.16
N PHE A 273 6.56 15.04 -16.44
CA PHE A 273 6.36 13.64 -16.07
C PHE A 273 6.07 13.48 -14.57
N ARG A 274 6.92 14.08 -13.73
CA ARG A 274 6.76 14.08 -12.28
C ARG A 274 5.41 14.66 -11.86
N THR A 275 5.05 15.84 -12.38
CA THR A 275 3.77 16.48 -12.08
C THR A 275 2.60 15.59 -12.48
N GLN A 276 2.61 15.00 -13.67
CA GLN A 276 1.52 14.16 -14.16
C GLN A 276 1.40 12.85 -13.37
N ALA A 277 2.51 12.22 -13.00
CA ALA A 277 2.52 10.97 -12.20
C ALA A 277 1.99 11.20 -10.77
N GLN A 278 2.31 12.36 -10.18
CA GLN A 278 1.89 12.75 -8.83
C GLN A 278 0.50 13.39 -8.77
N THR A 279 -0.11 13.72 -9.90
CA THR A 279 -1.45 14.31 -9.91
C THR A 279 -2.49 13.24 -9.60
N GLU A 280 -3.40 13.55 -8.67
CA GLU A 280 -4.55 12.70 -8.37
C GLU A 280 -5.47 12.48 -9.57
N GLY A 281 -6.19 11.35 -9.53
CA GLY A 281 -7.15 10.96 -10.56
C GLY A 281 -6.56 10.12 -11.68
N THR A 282 -7.44 9.41 -12.39
CA THR A 282 -7.06 8.47 -13.44
C THR A 282 -6.36 9.17 -14.59
N ARG A 283 -5.20 8.64 -15.05
CA ARG A 283 -4.49 9.24 -16.18
C ARG A 283 -3.60 8.26 -16.92
N THR A 284 -3.60 8.37 -18.25
CA THR A 284 -2.56 7.77 -19.09
C THR A 284 -1.49 8.82 -19.41
N ILE A 285 -0.24 8.53 -19.09
CA ILE A 285 0.92 9.40 -19.25
C ILE A 285 1.82 8.77 -20.30
N LEU A 286 1.83 9.36 -21.49
CA LEU A 286 2.71 8.98 -22.59
C LEU A 286 4.05 9.70 -22.43
N VAL A 287 5.11 8.97 -22.13
CA VAL A 287 6.46 9.51 -22.01
C VAL A 287 7.10 9.52 -23.39
N ASN A 288 7.42 10.71 -23.91
CA ASN A 288 7.99 10.90 -25.22
C ASN A 288 9.46 11.32 -25.12
N GLY A 289 10.36 10.39 -25.44
CA GLY A 289 11.80 10.55 -25.34
C GLY A 289 12.37 10.03 -24.02
N MET A 290 13.70 10.07 -23.95
CA MET A 290 14.45 9.66 -22.76
C MET A 290 14.56 10.84 -21.79
N LEU A 291 13.84 10.78 -20.67
CA LEU A 291 13.88 11.82 -19.65
C LEU A 291 15.08 11.61 -18.72
N THR A 292 15.79 12.68 -18.39
CA THR A 292 16.83 12.66 -17.35
C THR A 292 16.28 13.29 -16.08
N GLY A 293 16.23 12.52 -15.00
CA GLY A 293 15.75 12.97 -13.70
C GLY A 293 16.69 12.55 -12.56
N SER A 294 16.26 12.84 -11.34
CA SER A 294 16.91 12.41 -10.11
C SER A 294 15.91 12.24 -8.98
N GLY A 295 16.30 11.44 -7.98
CA GLY A 295 15.49 11.17 -6.79
C GLY A 295 14.32 10.24 -7.11
N THR A 296 13.18 10.47 -6.45
CA THR A 296 11.99 9.64 -6.59
C THR A 296 10.87 10.42 -7.30
N VAL A 297 10.08 9.70 -8.10
CA VAL A 297 8.77 10.12 -8.58
C VAL A 297 7.74 9.20 -7.95
N GLU A 298 6.90 9.78 -7.10
CA GLU A 298 5.75 9.10 -6.50
C GLU A 298 4.65 8.93 -7.55
N ILE A 299 4.24 7.71 -7.81
CA ILE A 299 3.15 7.40 -8.73
C ILE A 299 1.89 7.24 -7.89
N THR A 300 0.92 8.13 -8.13
CA THR A 300 -0.40 8.01 -7.49
C THR A 300 -1.25 6.94 -8.16
N ALA A 301 -2.38 6.57 -7.53
CA ALA A 301 -3.26 5.52 -8.04
C ALA A 301 -3.85 5.83 -9.44
N ASN A 302 -4.28 4.77 -10.13
CA ASN A 302 -4.97 4.81 -11.43
C ASN A 302 -4.13 5.45 -12.53
N LYS A 303 -2.90 4.95 -12.71
CA LYS A 303 -1.96 5.46 -13.71
C LYS A 303 -1.58 4.40 -14.72
N THR A 304 -1.51 4.82 -15.98
CA THR A 304 -0.73 4.11 -17.00
C THR A 304 0.41 5.01 -17.40
N ILE A 305 1.64 4.64 -17.11
CA ILE A 305 2.84 5.32 -17.59
C ILE A 305 3.39 4.49 -18.73
N ARG A 306 3.39 5.05 -19.94
CA ARG A 306 3.75 4.33 -21.16
C ARG A 306 4.76 5.08 -22.00
N GLY A 307 5.87 4.46 -22.36
CA GLY A 307 6.82 5.05 -23.30
C GLY A 307 6.25 5.14 -24.72
N VAL A 308 6.54 6.23 -25.43
CA VAL A 308 6.21 6.41 -26.85
C VAL A 308 7.36 5.85 -27.71
N GLY A 309 7.12 4.73 -28.38
CA GLY A 309 8.15 4.06 -29.18
C GLY A 309 9.28 3.44 -28.35
N ALA A 310 10.33 2.98 -29.02
CA ALA A 310 11.38 2.16 -28.42
C ALA A 310 12.41 2.92 -27.57
N SER A 311 12.51 4.24 -27.73
CA SER A 311 13.56 5.07 -27.09
C SER A 311 13.05 5.91 -25.94
N SER A 312 11.80 5.71 -25.51
CA SER A 312 11.19 6.48 -24.43
C SER A 312 11.44 5.86 -23.08
N GLY A 313 11.59 6.70 -22.06
CA GLY A 313 12.00 6.21 -20.76
C GLY A 313 12.45 7.30 -19.80
N ILE A 314 13.10 6.87 -18.72
CA ILE A 314 13.63 7.74 -17.68
C ILE A 314 14.96 7.20 -17.13
N SER A 315 15.91 8.08 -16.86
CA SER A 315 17.18 7.73 -16.20
C SER A 315 17.37 8.48 -14.90
N GLY A 316 18.06 7.83 -13.95
CA GLY A 316 18.46 8.45 -12.68
C GLY A 316 17.37 8.57 -11.63
N THR A 317 16.16 8.07 -11.89
CA THR A 317 14.99 8.29 -11.06
C THR A 317 14.28 6.99 -10.68
N THR A 318 13.94 6.85 -9.39
CA THR A 318 13.06 5.81 -8.88
C THR A 318 11.59 6.11 -9.22
N LEU A 319 10.86 5.10 -9.66
CA LEU A 319 9.41 5.11 -9.77
C LEU A 319 8.80 4.40 -8.56
N ALA A 320 8.21 5.15 -7.63
CA ALA A 320 7.69 4.61 -6.38
C ALA A 320 6.15 4.47 -6.44
N ILE A 321 5.63 3.30 -6.05
CA ILE A 321 4.22 2.98 -5.95
C ILE A 321 3.98 2.51 -4.51
N GLU A 322 3.59 3.43 -3.63
CA GLU A 322 3.57 3.19 -2.19
C GLU A 322 2.18 3.40 -1.57
N ASP A 323 1.82 2.55 -0.60
CA ASP A 323 0.68 2.70 0.31
C ASP A 323 -0.69 2.85 -0.40
N MET A 324 -0.96 2.03 -1.42
CA MET A 324 -2.22 2.08 -2.18
C MET A 324 -2.78 0.69 -2.47
N SER A 325 -3.97 0.38 -1.96
CA SER A 325 -4.65 -0.89 -2.20
C SER A 325 -6.13 -0.67 -2.58
N PRO A 326 -6.50 -0.70 -3.87
CA PRO A 326 -5.62 -0.88 -5.04
C PRO A 326 -4.84 0.39 -5.40
N ALA A 327 -3.60 0.20 -5.87
CA ALA A 327 -2.84 1.22 -6.60
C ALA A 327 -3.36 1.34 -8.02
N ASN A 328 -3.66 0.20 -8.67
CA ASN A 328 -4.12 0.15 -10.04
C ASN A 328 -3.17 0.93 -10.98
N VAL A 329 -1.92 0.46 -11.08
CA VAL A 329 -0.85 1.13 -11.83
C VAL A 329 -0.29 0.21 -12.91
N ILE A 330 -0.04 0.78 -14.09
CA ILE A 330 0.63 0.13 -15.20
C ILE A 330 1.87 0.94 -15.57
N ILE A 331 3.03 0.30 -15.61
CA ILE A 331 4.26 0.86 -16.16
C ILE A 331 4.63 0.02 -17.38
N GLN A 332 4.62 0.65 -18.56
CA GLN A 332 4.70 -0.08 -19.82
C GLN A 332 5.66 0.54 -20.84
N ASN A 333 6.43 -0.26 -21.56
CA ASN A 333 7.23 0.21 -22.70
C ASN A 333 8.25 1.31 -22.36
N MET A 334 8.78 1.30 -21.14
CA MET A 334 9.75 2.28 -20.65
C MET A 334 11.17 1.72 -20.68
N ASN A 335 12.12 2.54 -21.08
CA ASN A 335 13.54 2.33 -20.73
C ASN A 335 13.82 2.98 -19.37
N ILE A 336 14.11 2.21 -18.33
CA ILE A 336 14.37 2.72 -16.98
C ILE A 336 15.82 2.37 -16.62
N ARG A 337 16.67 3.37 -16.35
CA ARG A 337 18.10 3.07 -16.14
C ARG A 337 18.87 3.95 -15.18
N GLY A 338 19.87 3.34 -14.56
CA GLY A 338 20.93 4.01 -13.81
C GLY A 338 20.42 4.83 -12.64
N VAL A 339 19.68 4.21 -11.71
CA VAL A 339 19.08 4.84 -10.52
C VAL A 339 19.98 4.64 -9.30
N PRO A 340 20.80 5.63 -8.88
CA PRO A 340 21.80 5.42 -7.85
C PRO A 340 21.18 5.23 -6.46
N GLY A 341 21.67 4.23 -5.72
CA GLY A 341 21.34 4.00 -4.30
C GLY A 341 19.86 3.75 -3.97
N ARG A 342 19.03 3.45 -4.97
CA ARG A 342 17.59 3.15 -4.83
C ARG A 342 17.13 2.22 -5.94
N ASP A 343 15.93 1.68 -5.78
CA ASP A 343 15.30 0.82 -6.77
C ASP A 343 14.90 1.59 -8.01
N ALA A 344 14.90 0.93 -9.17
CA ALA A 344 14.33 1.51 -10.38
C ALA A 344 12.80 1.64 -10.28
N ILE A 345 12.12 0.58 -9.80
CA ILE A 345 10.70 0.56 -9.47
C ILE A 345 10.54 -0.02 -8.05
N GLY A 346 10.02 0.79 -7.13
CA GLY A 346 9.69 0.35 -5.77
C GLY A 346 8.18 0.21 -5.61
N ILE A 347 7.71 -0.95 -5.14
CA ILE A 347 6.30 -1.26 -4.88
C ILE A 347 6.18 -1.67 -3.42
N GLU A 348 5.60 -0.81 -2.59
CA GLU A 348 5.57 -0.99 -1.13
C GLU A 348 4.15 -0.78 -0.60
N SER A 349 3.61 -1.75 0.15
CA SER A 349 2.22 -1.69 0.63
C SER A 349 1.19 -1.37 -0.46
N ALA A 350 1.42 -1.83 -1.69
CA ALA A 350 0.63 -1.47 -2.86
C ALA A 350 0.08 -2.70 -3.61
N THR A 351 -1.13 -2.59 -4.16
CA THR A 351 -1.75 -3.72 -4.88
C THR A 351 -2.23 -3.39 -6.28
N HIS A 352 -2.35 -4.42 -7.13
CA HIS A 352 -2.81 -4.29 -8.53
C HIS A 352 -1.85 -3.43 -9.37
N VAL A 353 -0.67 -3.99 -9.62
CA VAL A 353 0.38 -3.35 -10.44
C VAL A 353 0.78 -4.27 -11.59
N TRP A 354 0.95 -3.68 -12.77
CA TRP A 354 1.45 -4.38 -13.94
C TRP A 354 2.68 -3.68 -14.52
N ILE A 355 3.80 -4.40 -14.55
CA ILE A 355 5.07 -3.95 -15.11
C ILE A 355 5.31 -4.72 -16.40
N ASP A 356 5.17 -4.06 -17.55
CA ASP A 356 5.07 -4.74 -18.83
C ASP A 356 5.95 -4.15 -19.95
N HIS A 357 6.63 -4.99 -20.74
CA HIS A 357 7.42 -4.53 -21.89
C HIS A 357 8.43 -3.42 -21.58
N ASN A 358 8.97 -3.38 -20.37
CA ASN A 358 9.98 -2.39 -20.01
C ASN A 358 11.39 -2.93 -20.25
N THR A 359 12.36 -2.04 -20.39
CA THR A 359 13.78 -2.38 -20.35
C THR A 359 14.42 -1.68 -19.17
N LEU A 360 14.84 -2.46 -18.18
CA LEU A 360 15.48 -2.00 -16.95
C LEU A 360 16.97 -2.34 -16.98
N SER A 361 17.84 -1.37 -16.67
CA SER A 361 19.29 -1.60 -16.72
C SER A 361 20.11 -0.65 -15.86
N SER A 362 21.31 -1.08 -15.49
CA SER A 362 22.29 -0.24 -14.81
C SER A 362 23.69 -0.51 -15.37
N THR A 363 24.68 -0.79 -14.52
CA THR A 363 25.95 -1.42 -14.87
C THR A 363 26.30 -2.45 -13.79
N ILE A 364 27.06 -3.48 -14.17
CA ILE A 364 27.62 -4.47 -13.22
C ILE A 364 29.08 -4.15 -12.84
N GLU A 365 29.63 -3.06 -13.38
CA GLU A 365 31.03 -2.64 -13.18
C GLU A 365 31.26 -1.92 -11.84
N ASN A 366 30.20 -1.35 -11.28
CA ASN A 366 30.25 -0.68 -9.99
C ASN A 366 30.09 -1.69 -8.84
N HIS A 367 30.42 -1.25 -7.62
CA HIS A 367 30.12 -1.98 -6.39
C HIS A 367 28.62 -2.40 -6.36
N PRO A 368 28.28 -3.60 -5.85
CA PRO A 368 26.90 -4.10 -5.84
C PRO A 368 25.86 -3.15 -5.24
N ASP A 369 26.26 -2.28 -4.31
CA ASP A 369 25.38 -1.30 -3.65
C ASP A 369 25.44 0.13 -4.25
N PHE A 370 26.15 0.34 -5.35
CA PHE A 370 26.08 1.62 -6.05
C PHE A 370 24.67 1.86 -6.64
N TYR A 371 24.09 0.80 -7.18
CA TYR A 371 22.67 0.71 -7.51
C TYR A 371 22.01 -0.22 -6.49
N ASP A 372 20.72 -0.04 -6.22
CA ASP A 372 20.00 -0.95 -5.32
C ASP A 372 19.25 -2.04 -6.10
N GLY A 373 17.93 -2.15 -6.00
CA GLY A 373 17.10 -3.07 -6.79
C GLY A 373 16.74 -2.57 -8.19
N MET A 374 16.22 -3.46 -9.05
CA MET A 374 15.45 -3.02 -10.23
C MET A 374 13.95 -2.98 -9.92
N ILE A 375 13.38 -4.07 -9.40
CA ILE A 375 11.96 -4.15 -9.08
C ILE A 375 11.79 -4.75 -7.68
N ASP A 376 11.52 -3.91 -6.70
CA ASP A 376 11.32 -4.34 -5.32
C ASP A 376 9.83 -4.30 -4.97
N ILE A 377 9.33 -5.41 -4.42
CA ILE A 377 7.92 -5.66 -4.08
C ILE A 377 7.88 -6.06 -2.61
N THR A 378 7.45 -5.15 -1.75
CA THR A 378 7.65 -5.31 -0.30
C THR A 378 6.43 -4.90 0.51
N ARG A 379 6.45 -5.23 1.81
CA ARG A 379 5.49 -4.78 2.82
C ARG A 379 4.03 -5.06 2.49
N GLY A 380 3.70 -6.33 2.28
CA GLY A 380 2.32 -6.74 1.99
C GLY A 380 1.78 -6.27 0.64
N SER A 381 2.65 -5.83 -0.28
CA SER A 381 2.26 -5.59 -1.67
C SER A 381 1.67 -6.86 -2.30
N ASP A 382 0.76 -6.71 -3.26
CA ASP A 382 -0.05 -7.86 -3.68
C ASP A 382 -0.69 -7.71 -5.06
N TYR A 383 -1.07 -8.82 -5.69
CA TYR A 383 -1.71 -8.82 -7.01
C TYR A 383 -0.87 -8.13 -8.09
N ILE A 384 0.34 -8.63 -8.32
CA ILE A 384 1.32 -8.00 -9.23
C ILE A 384 1.68 -8.94 -10.38
N THR A 385 1.77 -8.40 -11.59
CA THR A 385 2.33 -9.09 -12.75
C THR A 385 3.53 -8.31 -13.28
N VAL A 386 4.63 -9.02 -13.51
CA VAL A 386 5.85 -8.54 -14.17
C VAL A 386 6.01 -9.36 -15.44
N SER A 387 5.76 -8.76 -16.61
CA SER A 387 5.74 -9.49 -17.87
C SER A 387 6.49 -8.84 -19.02
N TRP A 388 7.06 -9.66 -19.89
CA TRP A 388 7.68 -9.17 -21.14
C TRP A 388 8.76 -8.10 -20.93
N ASN A 389 9.35 -7.98 -19.75
CA ASN A 389 10.40 -7.01 -19.49
C ASN A 389 11.77 -7.58 -19.87
N VAL A 390 12.71 -6.72 -20.20
CA VAL A 390 14.14 -7.08 -20.18
C VAL A 390 14.78 -6.40 -18.99
N ILE A 391 15.45 -7.17 -18.13
CA ILE A 391 16.25 -6.64 -17.03
C ILE A 391 17.68 -7.11 -17.22
N ARG A 392 18.63 -6.18 -17.31
CA ARG A 392 20.01 -6.52 -17.66
C ARG A 392 21.06 -5.67 -16.97
N ASP A 393 22.28 -6.21 -16.92
CA ASP A 393 23.47 -5.52 -16.43
C ASP A 393 23.28 -4.95 -15.01
N HIS A 394 22.92 -5.82 -14.07
CA HIS A 394 22.57 -5.40 -12.73
C HIS A 394 22.85 -6.45 -11.65
N TRP A 395 23.16 -5.98 -10.44
CA TRP A 395 23.47 -6.86 -9.32
C TRP A 395 22.22 -7.44 -8.66
N LYS A 396 21.35 -6.61 -8.10
CA LYS A 396 20.21 -7.03 -7.27
C LYS A 396 18.89 -6.84 -8.02
N THR A 397 18.40 -7.88 -8.69
CA THR A 397 17.36 -7.67 -9.71
C THR A 397 15.97 -7.34 -9.15
N SER A 398 15.33 -8.27 -8.47
CA SER A 398 13.96 -8.14 -7.98
C SER A 398 13.81 -8.86 -6.64
N LEU A 399 13.53 -8.06 -5.61
CA LEU A 399 13.26 -8.56 -4.27
C LEU A 399 11.75 -8.59 -4.01
N VAL A 400 11.25 -9.72 -3.51
CA VAL A 400 9.88 -9.87 -3.05
C VAL A 400 9.92 -10.23 -1.56
N GLY A 401 9.54 -9.30 -0.69
CA GLY A 401 9.69 -9.43 0.76
C GLY A 401 11.11 -9.08 1.23
N HIS A 402 11.25 -7.93 1.91
CA HIS A 402 12.55 -7.32 2.18
C HIS A 402 13.33 -7.92 3.37
N SER A 403 12.65 -8.51 4.35
CA SER A 403 13.24 -8.90 5.63
C SER A 403 12.66 -10.20 6.16
N ASP A 404 13.52 -11.09 6.64
CA ASP A 404 13.15 -12.35 7.31
C ASP A 404 12.30 -12.10 8.57
N GLY A 405 12.43 -10.92 9.19
CA GLY A 405 11.64 -10.51 10.35
C GLY A 405 10.26 -9.93 10.01
N ASN A 406 9.88 -9.79 8.74
CA ASN A 406 8.64 -9.10 8.34
C ASN A 406 7.44 -10.02 8.06
N GLY A 407 7.53 -11.30 8.45
CA GLY A 407 6.45 -12.28 8.20
C GLY A 407 5.09 -11.86 8.74
N GLY A 408 5.02 -11.09 9.83
CA GLY A 408 3.76 -10.58 10.38
C GLY A 408 2.96 -9.68 9.44
N GLN A 409 3.62 -9.02 8.48
CA GLN A 409 2.98 -8.22 7.43
C GLN A 409 2.91 -8.96 6.10
N ASP A 410 3.93 -9.75 5.75
CA ASP A 410 4.09 -10.28 4.39
C ASP A 410 3.36 -11.63 4.17
N ILE A 411 3.10 -12.42 5.22
CA ILE A 411 2.37 -13.69 5.11
C ILE A 411 0.92 -13.43 4.66
N GLY A 412 0.48 -14.13 3.62
CA GLY A 412 -0.85 -13.95 3.01
C GLY A 412 -0.90 -12.89 1.90
N HIS A 413 0.23 -12.26 1.61
CA HIS A 413 0.40 -11.26 0.55
C HIS A 413 1.48 -11.68 -0.45
N LEU A 414 2.08 -10.71 -1.16
CA LEU A 414 3.19 -10.90 -2.10
C LEU A 414 2.88 -11.90 -3.20
N ARG A 415 1.65 -11.91 -3.70
CA ARG A 415 1.27 -12.74 -4.86
C ARG A 415 1.70 -12.05 -6.14
N VAL A 416 2.78 -12.56 -6.71
CA VAL A 416 3.44 -12.00 -7.90
C VAL A 416 3.52 -13.05 -9.01
N THR A 417 3.26 -12.62 -10.24
CA THR A 417 3.50 -13.42 -11.45
C THR A 417 4.65 -12.80 -12.23
N TYR A 418 5.64 -13.61 -12.60
CA TYR A 418 6.70 -13.26 -13.55
C TYR A 418 6.55 -14.11 -14.80
N HIS A 419 6.33 -13.49 -15.97
CA HIS A 419 6.32 -14.25 -17.21
C HIS A 419 6.91 -13.57 -18.44
N HIS A 420 7.55 -14.36 -19.29
CA HIS A 420 8.12 -13.87 -20.55
C HIS A 420 9.14 -12.74 -20.38
N ASN A 421 9.74 -12.60 -19.20
CA ASN A 421 10.81 -11.65 -18.96
C ASN A 421 12.15 -12.24 -19.42
N TRP A 422 13.05 -11.37 -19.83
CA TRP A 422 14.44 -11.70 -20.09
C TRP A 422 15.33 -11.10 -18.99
N PHE A 423 15.98 -11.97 -18.22
CA PHE A 423 17.02 -11.59 -17.27
C PHE A 423 18.38 -11.92 -17.89
N ASP A 424 19.13 -10.89 -18.29
CA ASP A 424 20.42 -11.06 -18.98
C ASP A 424 21.56 -10.41 -18.21
N ARG A 425 22.63 -11.15 -17.92
CA ARG A 425 23.80 -10.61 -17.19
C ARG A 425 23.40 -9.94 -15.87
N THR A 426 22.45 -10.55 -15.17
CA THR A 426 22.12 -10.19 -13.78
C THR A 426 22.95 -11.04 -12.82
N PHE A 427 23.21 -10.54 -11.61
CA PHE A 427 23.99 -11.29 -10.62
C PHE A 427 23.11 -12.16 -9.71
N GLU A 428 22.07 -11.56 -9.11
CA GLU A 428 21.17 -12.23 -8.19
C GLU A 428 19.72 -11.70 -8.22
N ARG A 429 18.83 -12.42 -7.51
CA ARG A 429 17.45 -12.02 -7.18
C ARG A 429 16.52 -11.88 -8.38
N SER A 430 16.37 -12.90 -9.22
CA SER A 430 15.52 -12.85 -10.43
C SER A 430 14.31 -13.82 -10.42
N PRO A 431 13.41 -13.83 -9.41
CA PRO A 431 13.37 -13.02 -8.20
C PRO A 431 13.95 -13.74 -6.95
N ARG A 432 14.26 -12.98 -5.89
CA ARG A 432 14.41 -13.51 -4.52
C ARG A 432 13.12 -13.25 -3.75
N VAL A 433 12.48 -14.29 -3.23
CA VAL A 433 11.13 -14.23 -2.65
C VAL A 433 11.12 -14.74 -1.21
N ARG A 434 10.43 -14.01 -0.34
CA ARG A 434 10.08 -14.39 1.03
C ARG A 434 8.57 -14.35 1.25
N PHE A 435 8.05 -15.28 2.05
CA PHE A 435 6.65 -15.41 2.49
C PHE A 435 5.55 -15.57 1.43
N GLY A 436 5.70 -15.00 0.24
CA GLY A 436 4.64 -14.97 -0.78
C GLY A 436 4.18 -16.36 -1.22
N GLU A 437 2.87 -16.55 -1.33
CA GLU A 437 2.28 -17.83 -1.78
C GLU A 437 0.96 -17.61 -2.55
N THR A 438 0.81 -18.10 -3.78
CA THR A 438 1.81 -18.75 -4.65
C THR A 438 2.42 -17.74 -5.60
N VAL A 439 3.75 -17.55 -5.58
CA VAL A 439 4.45 -16.78 -6.61
C VAL A 439 4.64 -17.66 -7.84
N HIS A 440 4.29 -17.15 -9.01
CA HIS A 440 4.30 -17.92 -10.26
C HIS A 440 5.35 -17.35 -11.22
N VAL A 441 6.33 -18.17 -11.59
CA VAL A 441 7.44 -17.78 -12.44
C VAL A 441 7.46 -18.71 -13.65
N PHE A 442 7.00 -18.23 -14.81
CA PHE A 442 6.88 -19.09 -16.00
C PHE A 442 7.29 -18.45 -17.33
N ASN A 443 7.75 -19.26 -18.27
CA ASN A 443 8.21 -18.82 -19.60
C ASN A 443 9.24 -17.66 -19.55
N ASN A 444 10.04 -17.50 -18.51
CA ASN A 444 11.10 -16.49 -18.47
C ASN A 444 12.39 -17.06 -19.08
N TYR A 445 13.21 -16.17 -19.63
CA TYR A 445 14.55 -16.51 -20.12
C TYR A 445 15.61 -15.89 -19.22
N TYR A 446 16.47 -16.72 -18.66
CA TYR A 446 17.61 -16.36 -17.84
C TYR A 446 18.88 -16.65 -18.61
N SER A 447 19.69 -15.63 -18.89
CA SER A 447 20.96 -15.79 -19.59
C SER A 447 22.11 -15.12 -18.85
N ASN A 448 23.25 -15.82 -18.77
CA ASN A 448 24.52 -15.27 -18.27
C ASN A 448 24.45 -14.76 -16.82
N VAL A 449 23.75 -15.50 -15.95
CA VAL A 449 23.70 -15.23 -14.50
C VAL A 449 24.81 -16.03 -13.82
N ASN A 450 26.05 -15.73 -14.20
CA ASN A 450 27.23 -16.54 -13.88
C ASN A 450 28.50 -15.70 -13.67
N ASN A 451 28.35 -14.49 -13.14
CA ASN A 451 29.46 -13.59 -12.89
C ASN A 451 30.52 -14.20 -11.96
N ASN A 452 30.10 -14.96 -10.95
CA ASN A 452 30.98 -15.75 -10.09
C ASN A 452 30.24 -16.96 -9.49
N ALA A 453 30.86 -17.65 -8.53
CA ALA A 453 30.30 -18.82 -7.87
C ALA A 453 29.03 -18.56 -7.03
N ASP A 454 28.75 -17.29 -6.68
CA ASP A 454 27.64 -16.88 -5.82
C ASP A 454 26.42 -16.39 -6.63
N SER A 455 26.54 -16.26 -7.95
CA SER A 455 25.43 -15.82 -8.80
C SER A 455 24.28 -16.84 -8.80
N TYR A 456 23.03 -16.36 -8.77
CA TYR A 456 21.84 -17.21 -8.88
C TYR A 456 20.67 -16.49 -9.54
N ALA A 457 19.76 -17.25 -10.16
CA ALA A 457 18.55 -16.69 -10.74
C ALA A 457 17.44 -16.56 -9.67
N ILE A 458 16.79 -17.65 -9.27
CA ILE A 458 15.60 -17.62 -8.41
C ILE A 458 15.94 -18.04 -6.98
N ALA A 459 15.29 -17.44 -5.97
CA ALA A 459 15.34 -17.95 -4.61
C ALA A 459 13.94 -17.94 -3.95
N SER A 460 13.53 -19.10 -3.42
CA SER A 460 12.36 -19.25 -2.55
C SER A 460 12.82 -19.42 -1.11
N LEU A 461 12.47 -18.48 -0.24
CA LEU A 461 12.99 -18.38 1.14
C LEU A 461 11.84 -18.09 2.11
N GLU A 462 12.08 -18.26 3.42
CA GLU A 462 11.12 -17.91 4.48
C GLU A 462 9.72 -18.50 4.23
N ASN A 463 9.68 -19.81 3.90
CA ASN A 463 8.46 -20.54 3.57
C ASN A 463 7.62 -20.00 2.39
N ALA A 464 8.18 -19.11 1.55
CA ALA A 464 7.56 -18.71 0.29
C ALA A 464 7.20 -19.94 -0.57
N GLY A 465 6.13 -19.87 -1.36
CA GLY A 465 5.71 -20.94 -2.25
C GLY A 465 5.82 -20.53 -3.72
N LEU A 466 6.78 -21.09 -4.45
CA LEU A 466 7.01 -20.78 -5.86
C LEU A 466 6.64 -21.93 -6.80
N LEU A 467 5.84 -21.64 -7.83
CA LEU A 467 5.73 -22.49 -9.02
C LEU A 467 6.65 -21.96 -10.11
N VAL A 468 7.70 -22.72 -10.45
CA VAL A 468 8.70 -22.38 -11.48
C VAL A 468 8.51 -23.30 -12.67
N GLU A 469 7.89 -22.80 -13.74
CA GLU A 469 7.38 -23.62 -14.84
C GLU A 469 7.83 -23.14 -16.22
N ALA A 470 8.33 -24.03 -17.09
CA ALA A 470 8.66 -23.70 -18.49
C ALA A 470 9.66 -22.53 -18.67
N ASN A 471 10.57 -22.31 -17.72
CA ASN A 471 11.62 -21.29 -17.86
C ASN A 471 12.87 -21.88 -18.53
N VAL A 472 13.62 -21.01 -19.23
CA VAL A 472 14.88 -21.36 -19.88
C VAL A 472 16.03 -20.72 -19.11
N PHE A 473 16.98 -21.52 -18.63
CA PHE A 473 18.19 -21.11 -17.93
C PHE A 473 19.43 -21.45 -18.76
N GLU A 474 20.14 -20.44 -19.24
CA GLU A 474 21.33 -20.61 -20.08
C GLU A 474 22.54 -19.90 -19.46
N ASN A 475 23.58 -20.65 -19.11
CA ASN A 475 24.77 -20.14 -18.43
C ASN A 475 24.41 -19.46 -17.09
N VAL A 476 23.67 -20.17 -16.23
CA VAL A 476 23.24 -19.68 -14.92
C VAL A 476 23.95 -20.48 -13.82
N GLN A 477 24.72 -19.82 -12.97
CA GLN A 477 25.54 -20.49 -11.95
C GLN A 477 24.68 -21.36 -11.00
N GLN A 478 23.58 -20.81 -10.47
CA GLN A 478 22.55 -21.55 -9.74
C GLN A 478 21.17 -21.13 -10.25
N ALA A 479 20.37 -22.07 -10.75
CA ALA A 479 19.04 -21.73 -11.29
C ALA A 479 18.06 -21.36 -10.17
N CYS A 480 17.97 -22.17 -9.11
CA CYS A 480 17.06 -21.89 -7.98
C CYS A 480 17.63 -22.32 -6.63
N TRP A 481 17.50 -21.45 -5.62
CA TRP A 481 17.63 -21.81 -4.20
C TRP A 481 16.24 -22.08 -3.58
N SER A 482 16.13 -23.14 -2.78
CA SER A 482 14.92 -23.42 -2.00
C SER A 482 15.23 -24.26 -0.77
N ALA A 483 15.47 -25.57 -0.93
CA ALA A 483 15.57 -26.52 0.17
C ALA A 483 16.70 -26.19 1.15
N SER A 484 17.79 -25.63 0.64
CA SER A 484 18.97 -25.27 1.42
C SER A 484 18.88 -23.89 2.10
N GLY A 485 17.83 -23.11 1.80
CA GLY A 485 17.81 -21.68 2.10
C GLY A 485 18.86 -20.92 1.28
N TYR A 486 19.14 -19.67 1.67
CA TYR A 486 20.23 -18.87 1.08
C TYR A 486 20.65 -17.74 2.02
N ALA A 487 21.97 -17.58 2.20
CA ALA A 487 22.55 -16.69 3.21
C ALA A 487 21.93 -16.97 4.59
N ASP A 488 21.44 -15.96 5.29
CA ASP A 488 20.81 -16.09 6.61
C ASP A 488 19.31 -16.46 6.54
N SER A 489 18.72 -16.52 5.34
CA SER A 489 17.28 -16.78 5.20
C SER A 489 16.98 -18.27 5.14
N ASP A 490 15.95 -18.67 5.89
CA ASP A 490 15.49 -20.05 6.00
C ASP A 490 14.90 -20.58 4.68
N PRO A 491 14.84 -21.91 4.49
CA PRO A 491 14.29 -22.54 3.30
C PRO A 491 12.86 -22.11 2.95
N GLY A 492 12.60 -21.95 1.65
CA GLY A 492 11.25 -21.84 1.09
C GLY A 492 10.76 -23.14 0.45
N ARG A 493 9.61 -23.06 -0.22
CA ARG A 493 8.99 -24.13 -1.02
C ARG A 493 9.03 -23.77 -2.50
N LEU A 494 9.35 -24.74 -3.34
CA LEU A 494 9.47 -24.57 -4.79
C LEU A 494 9.09 -25.86 -5.51
N VAL A 495 8.14 -25.75 -6.44
CA VAL A 495 7.77 -26.80 -7.40
C VAL A 495 8.29 -26.38 -8.78
N ALA A 496 9.17 -27.21 -9.36
CA ALA A 496 9.72 -27.00 -10.69
C ALA A 496 9.01 -27.89 -11.73
N ARG A 497 8.67 -27.34 -12.90
CA ARG A 497 8.05 -28.08 -14.03
C ARG A 497 8.63 -27.61 -15.36
N ASP A 498 8.93 -28.55 -16.25
CA ASP A 498 9.29 -28.28 -17.66
C ASP A 498 10.38 -27.19 -17.88
N ASN A 499 11.30 -26.98 -16.93
CA ASN A 499 12.35 -26.00 -17.09
C ASN A 499 13.50 -26.57 -17.92
N SER A 500 14.05 -25.76 -18.82
CA SER A 500 15.23 -26.10 -19.62
C SER A 500 16.48 -25.49 -19.01
N LEU A 501 17.48 -26.32 -18.71
CA LEU A 501 18.75 -25.91 -18.10
C LEU A 501 19.91 -26.27 -19.04
N THR A 502 20.57 -25.26 -19.59
CA THR A 502 21.76 -25.41 -20.45
C THR A 502 22.95 -24.73 -19.80
N ASN A 503 24.02 -25.48 -19.50
CA ASN A 503 25.20 -24.99 -18.78
C ASN A 503 24.84 -24.25 -17.49
N SER A 504 23.86 -24.77 -16.75
CA SER A 504 23.30 -24.11 -15.58
C SER A 504 23.31 -25.03 -14.36
N GLY A 505 23.50 -24.45 -13.18
CA GLY A 505 23.34 -25.14 -11.91
C GLY A 505 21.89 -25.55 -11.64
N PRO A 506 21.66 -26.37 -10.61
CA PRO A 506 20.36 -26.96 -10.37
C PRO A 506 19.29 -25.92 -9.99
N CYS A 507 18.03 -26.32 -10.15
CA CYS A 507 16.89 -25.64 -9.54
C CYS A 507 16.43 -26.51 -8.36
N GLU A 508 16.75 -26.08 -7.13
CA GLU A 508 16.31 -26.80 -5.93
C GLU A 508 14.79 -26.78 -5.79
N THR A 509 14.21 -27.92 -5.41
CA THR A 509 12.78 -28.06 -5.14
C THR A 509 12.55 -28.41 -3.68
N ASN A 510 11.43 -27.94 -3.11
CA ASN A 510 11.05 -28.28 -1.75
C ASN A 510 9.53 -28.15 -1.55
N GLY A 511 8.94 -29.08 -0.79
CA GLY A 511 7.54 -29.01 -0.37
C GLY A 511 6.51 -28.99 -1.52
N SER A 512 5.44 -28.21 -1.31
CA SER A 512 4.33 -28.02 -2.27
C SER A 512 3.84 -26.58 -2.24
N VAL A 513 3.12 -26.18 -3.28
CA VAL A 513 2.57 -24.81 -3.44
C VAL A 513 1.07 -24.87 -3.72
N ALA A 514 0.35 -23.82 -3.33
CA ALA A 514 -1.08 -23.72 -3.59
C ALA A 514 -1.39 -23.64 -5.09
N ALA A 515 -2.61 -24.02 -5.47
CA ALA A 515 -3.07 -23.92 -6.85
C ALA A 515 -3.26 -22.45 -7.27
N LEU A 516 -2.99 -22.16 -8.54
CA LEU A 516 -3.20 -20.82 -9.11
C LEU A 516 -4.70 -20.59 -9.40
N PRO A 517 -5.25 -19.41 -9.08
CA PRO A 517 -6.68 -19.12 -9.28
C PRO A 517 -7.03 -18.62 -10.69
N TYR A 518 -6.03 -18.39 -11.56
CA TYR A 518 -6.22 -17.85 -12.91
C TYR A 518 -5.86 -18.87 -14.00
N GLY A 519 -6.53 -18.75 -15.14
CA GLY A 519 -6.18 -19.49 -16.35
C GLY A 519 -4.91 -18.93 -16.99
N TYR A 520 -4.04 -19.82 -17.46
CA TYR A 520 -2.88 -19.52 -18.28
C TYR A 520 -2.54 -20.75 -19.13
N THR A 521 -1.64 -20.57 -20.10
CA THR A 521 -1.04 -21.66 -20.84
C THR A 521 0.45 -21.41 -20.85
N ALA A 522 1.23 -22.35 -20.32
CA ALA A 522 2.67 -22.32 -20.46
C ALA A 522 3.02 -22.57 -21.93
N ASP A 523 4.05 -21.87 -22.42
CA ASP A 523 4.50 -22.08 -23.79
C ASP A 523 5.33 -23.35 -23.83
N ASN A 524 5.55 -23.89 -25.02
CA ASN A 524 6.59 -24.90 -25.18
C ASN A 524 7.94 -24.27 -24.80
N VAL A 525 8.62 -24.83 -23.79
CA VAL A 525 9.89 -24.33 -23.26
C VAL A 525 10.96 -24.13 -24.35
N GLU A 526 10.96 -24.95 -25.41
CA GLU A 526 11.88 -24.84 -26.54
C GLU A 526 11.70 -23.55 -27.36
N THR A 527 10.51 -22.95 -27.31
CA THR A 527 10.18 -21.71 -28.03
C THR A 527 10.35 -20.46 -27.17
N VAL A 528 10.42 -20.61 -25.83
CA VAL A 528 10.44 -19.49 -24.87
C VAL A 528 11.58 -18.53 -25.15
N LYS A 529 12.81 -19.03 -25.36
CA LYS A 529 13.97 -18.18 -25.68
C LYS A 529 13.71 -17.30 -26.92
N ALA A 530 13.17 -17.89 -27.99
CA ALA A 530 12.90 -17.17 -29.23
C ALA A 530 11.78 -16.13 -29.06
N SER A 531 10.69 -16.51 -28.39
CA SER A 531 9.57 -15.61 -28.10
C SER A 531 10.01 -14.43 -27.23
N VAL A 532 10.70 -14.70 -26.12
CA VAL A 532 11.16 -13.69 -25.16
C VAL A 532 12.18 -12.74 -25.79
N THR A 533 13.20 -13.24 -26.48
CA THR A 533 14.21 -12.37 -27.12
C THR A 533 13.64 -11.52 -28.27
N THR A 534 12.50 -11.92 -28.84
CA THR A 534 11.80 -11.16 -29.88
C THR A 534 10.79 -10.17 -29.32
N GLY A 535 10.06 -10.56 -28.28
CA GLY A 535 8.91 -9.81 -27.76
C GLY A 535 9.20 -8.98 -26.52
N ALA A 536 10.21 -9.31 -25.71
CA ALA A 536 10.42 -8.59 -24.46
C ALA A 536 11.11 -7.24 -24.66
N GLY A 537 10.75 -6.28 -23.80
CA GLY A 537 11.42 -4.99 -23.65
C GLY A 537 10.74 -3.82 -24.34
N ALA A 538 11.31 -2.63 -24.14
CA ALA A 538 10.79 -1.41 -24.73
C ALA A 538 10.90 -1.45 -26.26
N GLY A 539 9.86 -0.95 -26.93
CA GLY A 539 9.71 -0.94 -28.39
C GLY A 539 8.99 -2.15 -28.97
N ARG A 540 8.41 -3.02 -28.14
CA ARG A 540 7.84 -4.32 -28.56
C ARG A 540 6.35 -4.52 -28.24
N LEU A 541 5.64 -3.44 -27.88
CA LEU A 541 4.20 -3.45 -27.63
C LEU A 541 3.34 -3.70 -28.87
#